data_AF-A0A353NAC4-F1
#
_entry.id   AF-A0A353NAC4-F1
#
_cell.length_a   1.000
_cell.length_b   1.000
_cell.length_c   1.000
_cell.angle_alpha   90.00
_cell.angle_beta   90.00
_cell.angle_gamma   90.00
#
_symmetry.space_group_name_H-M   'P 1'
#
loop_
_entity.id
_entity.type
_entity.pdbx_description
1 polymer ?
#
loop_
_entity_poly.entity_id
_entity_poly.type
_entity_poly.pdbx_seq_one_letter_code
_entity_poly.pdbx_strand_id
1 'polypeptide(L)'
;VAPDSLAAELGLNPGDRIIRINRIELTDLIDYQLAECGEKLFLEVEKNDGQHWEIELEKSEEQGLGLTFTSAIFDGIKSCKNHCLFCFIDQMPPGQRSSLYIKDDDYRLSFLQGSYVTLTNFVEDDWERIHRLRLSPLYISVHATDS
;
A
#
# COMPACT_ATOMS: atom_id res chain seq x y z
N VAL A 1 11.63 3.57 -11.05
CA VAL A 1 11.43 4.61 -12.09
C VAL A 1 11.67 3.97 -13.43
N ALA A 2 10.69 4.01 -14.33
CA ALA A 2 10.83 3.48 -15.68
C ALA A 2 11.69 4.42 -16.54
N PRO A 3 12.52 3.89 -17.48
CA PRO A 3 13.21 4.73 -18.45
C PRO A 3 12.19 5.48 -19.33
N ASP A 4 12.57 6.67 -19.80
CA ASP A 4 11.75 7.53 -20.69
C ASP A 4 10.35 7.84 -20.13
N SER A 5 10.21 7.85 -18.81
CA SER A 5 8.96 8.19 -18.12
C SER A 5 8.98 9.63 -17.61
N LEU A 6 7.80 10.17 -17.30
CA LEU A 6 7.66 11.51 -16.74
C LEU A 6 8.45 11.65 -15.43
N ALA A 7 8.45 10.62 -14.58
CA ALA A 7 9.28 10.60 -13.37
C ALA A 7 10.78 10.71 -13.68
N ALA A 8 11.27 10.07 -14.74
CA ALA A 8 12.67 10.20 -15.15
C ALA A 8 13.01 11.60 -15.67
N GLU A 9 12.11 12.21 -16.45
CA GLU A 9 12.24 13.60 -16.93
C GLU A 9 12.27 14.61 -15.77
N LEU A 10 11.49 14.35 -14.71
CA LEU A 10 11.48 15.13 -13.46
C LEU A 10 12.73 14.88 -12.58
N GLY A 11 13.65 14.02 -13.00
CA GLY A 11 14.88 13.71 -12.26
C GLY A 11 14.65 12.85 -11.02
N LEU A 12 13.53 12.12 -10.95
CA LEU A 12 13.30 11.11 -9.91
C LEU A 12 14.16 9.87 -10.18
N ASN A 13 14.75 9.35 -9.12
CA ASN A 13 15.65 8.20 -9.16
C ASN A 13 15.11 7.07 -8.28
N PRO A 14 15.47 5.81 -8.58
CA PRO A 14 15.23 4.71 -7.65
C PRO A 14 15.78 5.02 -6.25
N GLY A 15 14.96 4.81 -5.22
CA GLY A 15 15.26 5.10 -3.82
C GLY A 15 14.62 6.39 -3.31
N ASP A 16 14.29 7.34 -4.19
CA ASP A 16 13.51 8.52 -3.79
C ASP A 16 12.15 8.11 -3.23
N ARG A 17 11.66 8.86 -2.25
CA ARG A 17 10.40 8.60 -1.54
C ARG A 17 9.40 9.69 -1.84
N ILE A 18 8.24 9.31 -2.38
CA ILE A 18 7.11 10.23 -2.54
C ILE A 18 6.37 10.27 -1.22
N ILE A 19 6.33 11.45 -0.60
CA ILE A 19 5.72 11.68 0.70
C ILE A 19 4.24 12.04 0.53
N ARG A 20 3.96 12.97 -0.40
CA ARG A 20 2.59 13.42 -0.70
C ARG A 20 2.36 13.66 -2.18
N ILE A 21 1.11 13.54 -2.58
CA ILE A 21 0.61 14.01 -3.87
C ILE A 21 -0.63 14.85 -3.59
N ASN A 22 -0.67 16.09 -4.08
CA ASN A 22 -1.80 17.01 -3.89
C ASN A 22 -2.17 17.21 -2.40
N ARG A 23 -1.15 17.31 -1.53
CA ARG A 23 -1.27 17.41 -0.06
C ARG A 23 -1.87 16.17 0.62
N ILE A 24 -2.11 15.08 -0.12
CA ILE A 24 -2.57 13.80 0.41
C ILE A 24 -1.34 12.97 0.74
N GLU A 25 -1.26 12.51 1.97
CA GLU A 25 -0.25 11.55 2.41
C GLU A 25 -0.58 10.16 1.85
N LEU A 26 0.40 9.54 1.22
CA LEU A 26 0.22 8.22 0.61
C LEU A 26 0.48 7.15 1.65
N THR A 27 -0.55 6.39 2.01
CA THR A 27 -0.39 5.25 2.95
C THR A 27 -0.17 3.93 2.22
N ASP A 28 -0.57 3.85 0.96
CA ASP A 28 -0.50 2.65 0.13
C ASP A 28 -0.64 2.99 -1.37
N LEU A 29 -0.57 1.94 -2.19
CA LEU A 29 -0.69 2.04 -3.64
C LEU A 29 -2.09 2.49 -4.11
N ILE A 30 -3.14 2.28 -3.32
CA ILE A 30 -4.50 2.71 -3.65
C ILE A 30 -4.54 4.25 -3.63
N ASP A 31 -4.01 4.86 -2.57
CA ASP A 31 -3.91 6.32 -2.47
C ASP A 31 -3.09 6.90 -3.62
N TYR A 32 -1.96 6.25 -3.96
CA TYR A 32 -1.11 6.67 -5.08
C TYR A 32 -1.87 6.66 -6.40
N GLN A 33 -2.56 5.55 -6.72
CA GLN A 33 -3.29 5.41 -7.98
C GLN A 33 -4.41 6.44 -8.11
N LEU A 34 -5.16 6.68 -7.02
CA LEU A 34 -6.19 7.72 -6.97
C LEU A 34 -5.61 9.13 -7.16
N ALA A 35 -4.49 9.43 -6.50
CA ALA A 35 -3.87 10.74 -6.59
C ALA A 35 -3.22 10.99 -7.96
N GLU A 36 -2.63 9.96 -8.59
CA GLU A 36 -1.97 10.05 -9.90
C GLU A 36 -2.96 10.33 -11.04
N CYS A 37 -4.25 9.99 -10.91
CA CYS A 37 -5.24 10.23 -11.95
C CYS A 37 -5.46 11.72 -12.29
N GLY A 38 -5.04 12.65 -11.44
CA GLY A 38 -5.19 14.09 -11.70
C GLY A 38 -4.31 14.60 -12.85
N GLU A 39 -4.81 15.61 -13.57
CA GLU A 39 -4.04 16.32 -14.60
C GLU A 39 -2.93 17.20 -14.00
N LYS A 40 -3.21 17.84 -12.86
CA LYS A 40 -2.24 18.66 -12.12
C LYS A 40 -1.82 17.95 -10.85
N LEU A 41 -0.53 17.70 -10.72
CA LEU A 41 0.05 17.02 -9.55
C LEU A 41 1.08 17.90 -8.87
N PHE A 42 0.93 18.01 -7.55
CA PHE A 42 1.93 18.58 -6.65
C PHE A 42 2.57 17.44 -5.86
N LEU A 43 3.80 17.07 -6.19
CA LEU A 43 4.55 16.01 -5.55
C LEU A 43 5.48 16.59 -4.47
N GLU A 44 5.42 16.02 -3.27
CA GLU A 44 6.43 16.21 -2.22
C GLU A 44 7.32 14.98 -2.20
N VAL A 45 8.62 15.13 -2.49
CA VAL A 45 9.57 14.02 -2.64
C VAL A 45 10.76 14.21 -1.70
N GLU A 46 11.11 13.17 -0.97
CA GLU A 46 12.38 13.07 -0.23
C GLU A 46 13.38 12.30 -1.08
N LYS A 47 14.47 12.95 -1.46
CA LYS A 47 15.56 12.37 -2.26
C LYS A 47 16.45 11.49 -1.39
N ASN A 48 17.19 10.58 -2.02
CA ASN A 48 18.15 9.70 -1.32
C ASN A 48 19.22 10.43 -0.48
N ASP A 49 19.53 11.69 -0.82
CA ASP A 49 20.49 12.52 -0.07
C ASP A 49 19.85 13.33 1.07
N GLY A 50 18.55 13.11 1.32
CA GLY A 50 17.77 13.81 2.35
C GLY A 50 17.19 15.15 1.92
N GLN A 51 17.38 15.58 0.66
CA GLN A 51 16.73 16.79 0.16
C GLN A 51 15.23 16.59 0.01
N HIS A 52 14.46 17.62 0.33
CA HIS A 52 13.03 17.68 0.06
C HIS A 52 12.78 18.51 -1.19
N TRP A 53 12.13 17.91 -2.18
CA TRP A 53 11.76 18.55 -3.44
C TRP A 53 10.23 18.69 -3.49
N GLU A 54 9.78 19.85 -3.95
CA GLU A 54 8.39 20.09 -4.32
C GLU A 54 8.33 20.24 -5.84
N ILE A 55 7.53 19.41 -6.50
CA ILE A 55 7.44 19.35 -7.95
C ILE A 55 5.98 19.56 -8.36
N GLU A 56 5.74 20.61 -9.14
CA GLU A 56 4.46 20.81 -9.81
C GLU A 56 4.58 20.35 -11.26
N LEU A 57 3.64 19.54 -11.71
CA LEU A 57 3.58 19.09 -13.09
C LEU A 57 2.14 19.01 -13.61
N GLU A 58 2.01 19.10 -14.93
CA GLU A 58 0.77 18.86 -15.66
C GLU A 58 0.97 17.67 -16.61
N LYS A 59 -0.03 16.78 -16.67
CA LYS A 59 -0.06 15.60 -17.55
C LYS A 59 -1.48 15.29 -17.98
N SER A 60 -1.66 14.39 -18.94
CA SER A 60 -3.00 13.84 -19.22
C SER A 60 -3.42 12.83 -18.13
N GLU A 61 -4.72 12.65 -17.93
CA GLU A 61 -5.25 11.68 -16.95
C GLU A 61 -4.78 10.25 -17.25
N GLU A 62 -4.69 9.89 -18.54
CA GLU A 62 -4.28 8.55 -19.00
C GLU A 62 -2.77 8.31 -18.89
N GLN A 63 -1.95 9.35 -18.77
CA GLN A 63 -0.50 9.23 -18.69
C GLN A 63 -0.06 8.98 -17.25
N GLY A 64 0.58 7.83 -16.99
CA GLY A 64 1.20 7.55 -15.69
C GLY A 64 2.56 8.26 -15.51
N LEU A 65 3.01 8.38 -14.27
CA LEU A 65 4.33 8.93 -13.91
C LEU A 65 5.48 7.96 -14.24
N GLY A 66 5.19 6.66 -14.40
CA GLY A 66 6.21 5.63 -14.63
C GLY A 66 6.97 5.23 -13.36
N LEU A 67 6.26 5.25 -12.23
CA LEU A 67 6.80 4.87 -10.93
C LEU A 67 6.43 3.42 -10.58
N THR A 68 7.27 2.81 -9.75
CA THR A 68 7.02 1.48 -9.19
C THR A 68 7.55 1.47 -7.78
N PHE A 69 6.79 0.86 -6.88
CA PHE A 69 7.08 0.85 -5.45
C PHE A 69 7.56 -0.53 -5.00
N THR A 70 8.37 -0.56 -3.95
CA THR A 70 8.91 -1.79 -3.36
C THR A 70 7.89 -2.56 -2.53
N SER A 71 6.82 -1.90 -2.09
CA SER A 71 5.70 -2.45 -1.34
C SER A 71 4.40 -1.86 -1.86
N ALA A 72 3.30 -2.58 -1.69
CA ALA A 72 1.96 -2.05 -1.93
C ALA A 72 1.44 -1.19 -0.77
N ILE A 73 2.03 -1.38 0.42
CA ILE A 73 1.65 -0.73 1.68
C ILE A 73 2.86 0.04 2.21
N PHE A 74 2.70 1.33 2.45
CA PHE A 74 3.82 2.24 2.76
C PHE A 74 3.97 2.47 4.26
N ASP A 75 2.88 2.37 5.03
CA ASP A 75 2.82 2.58 6.48
C ASP A 75 2.93 1.28 7.30
N GLY A 76 3.11 0.14 6.62
CA GLY A 76 3.25 -1.18 7.23
C GLY A 76 1.99 -2.03 7.16
N ILE A 77 2.18 -3.34 7.09
CA ILE A 77 1.09 -4.32 6.94
C ILE A 77 0.34 -4.46 8.26
N LYS A 78 -0.99 -4.33 8.22
CA LYS A 78 -1.84 -4.70 9.35
C LYS A 78 -1.73 -6.19 9.62
N SER A 79 -1.31 -6.54 10.82
CA SER A 79 -1.11 -7.93 11.21
C SER A 79 -2.37 -8.55 11.84
N CYS A 80 -2.53 -9.84 11.63
CA CYS A 80 -3.57 -10.65 12.27
C CYS A 80 -3.43 -10.61 13.79
N LYS A 81 -4.53 -10.37 14.50
CA LYS A 81 -4.57 -10.34 15.99
C LYS A 81 -5.04 -11.67 16.60
N ASN A 82 -5.34 -12.67 15.77
CA ASN A 82 -5.84 -13.95 16.25
C ASN A 82 -4.70 -14.86 16.72
N HIS A 83 -4.98 -15.62 17.78
CA HIS A 83 -4.11 -16.67 18.32
C HIS A 83 -4.73 -18.05 18.09
N CYS A 84 -5.04 -18.34 16.83
CA CYS A 84 -5.66 -19.60 16.44
C CYS A 84 -4.72 -20.77 16.75
N LEU A 85 -5.25 -21.84 17.35
CA LEU A 85 -4.50 -23.09 17.60
C LEU A 85 -3.88 -23.66 16.32
N PHE A 86 -4.52 -23.44 15.17
CA PHE A 86 -4.11 -23.90 13.85
C PHE A 86 -3.31 -22.87 13.04
N CYS A 87 -2.83 -21.78 13.65
CA CYS A 87 -2.08 -20.75 12.92
C CYS A 87 -0.74 -21.31 12.41
N PHE A 88 -0.64 -21.54 11.10
CA PHE A 88 0.59 -22.07 10.47
C PHE A 88 1.82 -21.20 10.75
N ILE A 89 1.63 -19.88 10.79
CA ILE A 89 2.72 -18.92 11.05
C ILE A 89 3.26 -19.08 12.48
N ASP A 90 2.39 -19.29 13.49
CA ASP A 90 2.82 -19.55 14.87
C ASP A 90 3.52 -20.90 15.03
N GLN A 91 3.20 -21.86 14.17
CA GLN A 91 3.79 -23.20 14.18
C GLN A 91 5.11 -23.28 13.40
N MET A 92 5.58 -22.18 12.81
CA MET A 92 6.84 -22.17 12.05
C MET A 92 8.08 -22.34 12.96
N PRO A 93 9.10 -23.10 12.52
CA PRO A 93 10.35 -23.23 13.27
C PRO A 93 11.06 -21.87 13.36
N PRO A 94 11.86 -21.60 14.41
CA PRO A 94 12.63 -20.36 14.53
C PRO A 94 13.77 -20.30 13.50
N GLY A 95 14.29 -19.09 13.24
CA GLY A 95 15.47 -18.87 12.41
C GLY A 95 15.21 -18.84 10.90
N GLN A 96 13.95 -18.83 10.46
CA GLN A 96 13.59 -18.65 9.05
C GLN A 96 13.65 -17.17 8.64
N ARG A 97 13.42 -16.89 7.35
CA ARG A 97 13.33 -15.50 6.84
C ARG A 97 12.25 -14.73 7.60
N SER A 98 12.56 -13.52 8.06
CA SER A 98 11.66 -12.68 8.86
C SER A 98 10.29 -12.45 8.20
N SER A 99 10.26 -12.29 6.88
CA SER A 99 9.03 -12.09 6.11
C SER A 99 8.05 -13.27 6.19
N LEU A 100 8.52 -14.47 6.50
CA LEU A 100 7.65 -15.65 6.64
C LEU A 100 6.87 -15.65 7.96
N TYR A 101 7.25 -14.83 8.94
CA TYR A 101 6.56 -14.72 10.21
C TYR A 101 5.51 -13.60 10.25
N ILE A 102 5.32 -12.89 9.13
CA ILE A 102 4.29 -11.85 9.02
C ILE A 102 2.95 -12.55 8.87
N LYS A 103 2.02 -12.30 9.80
CA LYS A 103 0.62 -12.71 9.67
C LYS A 103 -0.14 -11.58 9.00
N ASP A 104 -0.17 -11.52 7.68
CA ASP A 104 -0.94 -10.49 6.99
C ASP A 104 -2.45 -10.67 7.24
N ASP A 105 -3.11 -9.56 7.54
CA ASP A 105 -4.56 -9.47 7.70
C ASP A 105 -4.98 -8.03 7.36
N ASP A 106 -4.51 -7.57 6.19
CA ASP A 106 -4.67 -6.19 5.73
C ASP A 106 -5.66 -6.14 4.55
N TYR A 107 -6.75 -5.39 4.71
CA TYR A 107 -7.79 -5.28 3.68
C TYR A 107 -7.27 -4.65 2.39
N ARG A 108 -6.23 -3.81 2.47
CA ARG A 108 -5.62 -3.18 1.31
C ARG A 108 -4.92 -4.22 0.43
N LEU A 109 -4.23 -5.18 1.04
CA LEU A 109 -3.66 -6.33 0.34
C LEU A 109 -4.74 -7.28 -0.18
N SER A 110 -5.86 -7.42 0.54
CA SER A 110 -7.02 -8.17 0.05
C SER A 110 -7.54 -7.61 -1.27
N PHE A 111 -7.70 -6.29 -1.34
CA PHE A 111 -8.15 -5.60 -2.55
C PHE A 111 -7.09 -5.64 -3.67
N LEU A 112 -5.83 -5.34 -3.37
CA LEU A 112 -4.77 -5.20 -4.36
C LEU A 112 -4.23 -6.55 -4.89
N GLN A 113 -4.23 -7.59 -4.07
CA GLN A 113 -3.50 -8.84 -4.32
C GLN A 113 -4.33 -10.10 -4.05
N GLY A 114 -5.55 -9.98 -3.52
CA GLY A 114 -6.41 -11.13 -3.24
C GLY A 114 -6.06 -11.89 -1.96
N SER A 115 -5.29 -11.29 -1.04
CA SER A 115 -5.08 -11.87 0.30
C SER A 115 -6.40 -12.01 1.06
N TYR A 116 -6.48 -13.01 1.94
CA TYR A 116 -7.66 -13.23 2.77
C TYR A 116 -7.55 -12.47 4.09
N VAL A 117 -8.65 -11.83 4.50
CA VAL A 117 -8.76 -11.14 5.79
C VAL A 117 -9.77 -11.81 6.71
N THR A 118 -9.55 -11.68 8.01
CA THR A 118 -10.44 -12.19 9.06
C THR A 118 -11.43 -11.15 9.58
N LEU A 119 -11.22 -9.87 9.24
CA LEU A 119 -11.96 -8.71 9.73
C LEU A 119 -11.79 -8.40 11.23
N THR A 120 -11.05 -9.23 11.97
CA THR A 120 -10.94 -9.13 13.44
C THR A 120 -10.09 -7.97 13.93
N ASN A 121 -9.25 -7.40 13.06
CA ASN A 121 -8.34 -6.30 13.37
C ASN A 121 -8.78 -4.93 12.81
N PHE A 122 -9.99 -4.85 12.21
CA PHE A 122 -10.52 -3.62 11.60
C PHE A 122 -10.92 -2.60 12.67
N VAL A 123 -10.69 -1.33 12.36
CA VAL A 123 -11.20 -0.18 13.13
C VAL A 123 -12.25 0.58 12.31
N GLU A 124 -12.97 1.52 12.94
CA GLU A 124 -14.02 2.31 12.26
C GLU A 124 -13.50 3.01 11.00
N ASP A 125 -12.32 3.64 11.08
CA ASP A 125 -11.68 4.33 9.95
C ASP A 125 -11.43 3.39 8.76
N ASP A 126 -11.16 2.10 9.01
CA ASP A 126 -10.98 1.11 7.94
C ASP A 126 -12.29 0.89 7.19
N TRP A 127 -13.41 0.76 7.92
CA TRP A 127 -14.75 0.62 7.34
C TRP A 127 -15.18 1.85 6.55
N GLU A 128 -14.97 3.03 7.13
CA GLU A 128 -15.27 4.30 6.46
C GLU A 128 -14.48 4.45 5.17
N ARG A 129 -13.19 4.09 5.19
CA ARG A 129 -12.33 4.15 4.01
C ARG A 129 -12.75 3.15 2.94
N ILE A 130 -13.03 1.89 3.31
CA ILE A 130 -13.54 0.86 2.39
C ILE A 130 -14.83 1.33 1.73
N HIS A 131 -15.76 1.93 2.50
CA HIS A 131 -17.01 2.44 1.95
C HIS A 131 -16.78 3.63 1.00
N ARG A 132 -16.00 4.63 1.44
CA ARG A 132 -15.71 5.84 0.67
C ARG A 132 -15.06 5.51 -0.68
N LEU A 133 -14.08 4.61 -0.68
CA LEU A 133 -13.32 4.23 -1.88
C LEU A 133 -13.94 3.03 -2.63
N ARG A 134 -15.03 2.46 -2.12
CA ARG A 134 -15.71 1.27 -2.70
C ARG A 134 -14.76 0.10 -2.94
N LEU A 135 -13.88 -0.19 -1.98
CA LEU A 135 -12.87 -1.24 -2.11
C LEU A 135 -13.53 -2.62 -2.13
N SER A 136 -13.58 -3.22 -3.32
CA SER A 136 -14.19 -4.52 -3.58
C SER A 136 -13.56 -5.17 -4.81
N PRO A 137 -13.32 -6.49 -4.83
CA PRO A 137 -13.68 -7.45 -3.79
C PRO A 137 -12.75 -7.40 -2.57
N LEU A 138 -13.26 -7.85 -1.42
CA LEU A 138 -12.48 -8.24 -0.26
C LEU A 138 -12.70 -9.74 -0.02
N TYR A 139 -11.61 -10.49 0.12
CA TYR A 139 -11.65 -11.93 0.32
C TYR A 139 -11.63 -12.23 1.82
N ILE A 140 -12.71 -12.83 2.32
CA ILE A 140 -12.89 -13.04 3.76
C ILE A 140 -12.67 -14.52 4.07
N SER A 141 -11.77 -14.80 5.01
CA SER A 141 -11.57 -16.14 5.57
C SER A 141 -12.38 -16.25 6.86
N VAL A 142 -13.34 -17.18 6.85
CA VAL A 142 -14.15 -17.53 8.02
C VAL A 142 -13.81 -18.94 8.44
N HIS A 143 -13.43 -19.10 9.71
CA HIS A 143 -13.23 -20.40 10.31
C HIS A 143 -14.29 -20.64 11.39
N ALA A 144 -14.85 -21.85 11.40
CA ALA A 144 -15.84 -22.28 12.38
C ALA A 144 -15.40 -23.62 12.98
N THR A 145 -15.63 -23.81 14.27
CA THR A 145 -15.39 -25.06 14.99
C THR A 145 -16.71 -25.56 15.57
N ASP A 146 -16.92 -26.87 15.58
CA ASP A 146 -18.04 -27.46 16.30
C ASP A 146 -17.89 -27.23 17.81
N SER A 147 -19.01 -27.02 18.51
CA SER A 147 -19.09 -26.86 19.96
C SER A 147 -19.52 -28.16 20.64
#